data_AF-A0A672J363-F1
#
_entry.id   AF-A0A672J363-F1
#
_cell.length_a   1.000
_cell.length_b   1.000
_cell.length_c   1.000
_cell.angle_alpha   90.00
_cell.angle_beta   90.00
_cell.angle_gamma   90.00
#
_symmetry.space_group_name_H-M   'P 1'
#
loop_
_entity.id
_entity.type
_entity.pdbx_description
1 polymer ?
#
loop_
_entity_poly.entity_id
_entity_poly.type
_entity_poly.pdbx_seq_one_letter_code
_entity_poly.pdbx_strand_id
1 'polypeptide(L)'
;FIICFMACCGLCQYETNKLVRIQSVRLGSLKWSLNAVILLVICLMMLWNRKYQQFDLVVSSVTTKVKGVAQIQLPGEGQLVWDSVDYSGPAQKNSFFVMTNVIVTKGQTQGKCPEVPWNGRLCVSDKDCQKGASTPQSNGVQTGSCVKFDLLKKTCEVSAWCPVEATKAPPRPALLAAAENFTVLIKNNIRFPAFNFTRRNILPWMNDSYLKSCQRKTDSLCPIFRLGDIVREAGESFTEMAVEVTPPTKTCDERPSTNHG
;
A
#
# COMPACT_ATOMS: atom_id res chain seq x y z
N PHE A 1 -20.43 66.22 42.63
CA PHE A 1 -19.10 66.14 42.01
C PHE A 1 -18.01 65.54 42.91
N ILE A 2 -18.03 65.69 44.24
CA ILE A 2 -16.97 65.15 45.13
C ILE A 2 -17.07 63.63 45.36
N ILE A 3 -18.27 63.03 45.31
CA ILE A 3 -18.49 61.59 45.59
C ILE A 3 -18.01 60.70 44.43
N CYS A 4 -18.01 61.18 43.19
CA CYS A 4 -17.55 60.43 42.01
C CYS A 4 -16.00 60.31 41.94
N PHE A 5 -15.27 61.27 42.54
CA PHE A 5 -13.81 61.24 42.57
C PHE A 5 -13.23 60.19 43.53
N MET A 6 -13.94 59.84 44.61
CA MET A 6 -13.46 58.84 45.59
C MET A 6 -13.71 57.39 45.18
N ALA A 7 -14.74 57.10 44.36
CA ALA A 7 -15.01 55.74 43.87
C ALA A 7 -14.01 55.27 42.79
N CYS A 8 -13.35 56.22 42.09
CA CYS A 8 -12.37 55.92 41.05
C CYS A 8 -11.02 55.42 41.63
N CYS A 9 -10.68 55.80 42.87
CA CYS A 9 -9.39 55.44 43.49
C CYS A 9 -9.27 53.98 43.95
N GLY A 10 -10.39 53.24 44.06
CA GLY A 10 -10.39 51.82 44.42
C GLY A 10 -10.03 50.89 43.26
N LEU A 11 -10.32 51.29 42.02
CA LEU A 11 -10.05 50.51 40.80
C LEU A 11 -8.56 50.52 40.41
N CYS A 12 -7.77 51.45 40.96
CA CYS A 12 -6.34 51.56 40.74
C CYS A 12 -5.51 51.06 41.94
N GLN A 13 -6.08 50.21 42.80
CA GLN A 13 -5.31 49.59 43.88
C GLN A 13 -4.67 48.29 43.43
N TYR A 14 -3.34 48.22 43.56
CA TYR A 14 -2.55 47.02 43.32
C TYR A 14 -1.84 46.65 44.62
N GLU A 15 -2.16 45.47 45.17
CA GLU A 15 -1.42 44.94 46.32
C GLU A 15 -0.16 44.22 45.85
N THR A 16 0.95 44.42 46.56
CA THR A 16 2.20 43.72 46.31
C THR A 16 2.71 43.08 47.59
N ASN A 17 3.36 41.92 47.43
CA ASN A 17 3.98 41.24 48.56
C ASN A 17 5.18 42.05 49.05
N LYS A 18 5.22 42.34 50.36
CA LYS A 18 6.41 42.90 51.00
C LYS A 18 7.51 41.84 51.03
N LEU A 19 8.59 42.07 50.28
CA LEU A 19 9.74 41.17 50.17
C LEU A 19 10.91 41.71 51.01
N VAL A 20 11.59 40.81 51.72
CA VAL A 20 12.83 41.12 52.44
C VAL A 20 14.02 40.67 51.58
N ARG A 21 14.97 41.59 51.34
CA ARG A 21 16.17 41.31 50.52
C ARG A 21 17.31 40.81 51.40
N ILE A 22 17.68 39.54 51.23
CA ILE A 22 18.83 38.93 51.91
C ILE A 22 20.05 39.04 50.98
N GLN A 23 21.12 39.70 51.43
CA GLN A 23 22.34 39.90 50.65
C GLN A 23 23.38 38.83 51.01
N SER A 24 23.39 37.72 50.28
CA SER A 24 24.32 36.60 50.45
C SER A 24 24.75 36.01 49.11
N VAL A 25 26.06 35.84 48.93
CA VAL A 25 26.64 35.28 47.69
C VAL A 25 26.21 33.82 47.48
N ARG A 26 26.13 33.03 48.56
CA ARG A 26 25.78 31.60 48.49
C ARG A 26 24.33 31.38 48.06
N LEU A 27 23.39 32.11 48.66
CA LEU A 27 21.97 32.02 48.31
C LEU A 27 21.69 32.61 46.92
N GLY A 28 22.38 33.69 46.55
CA GLY A 28 22.31 34.28 45.21
C GLY A 28 22.79 33.30 44.13
N SER A 29 23.95 32.67 44.32
CA SER A 29 24.48 31.67 43.39
C SER A 29 23.54 30.48 43.24
N LEU A 30 23.01 29.93 44.35
CA LEU A 30 22.08 28.80 44.29
C LEU A 30 20.81 29.15 43.49
N LYS A 31 20.23 30.34 43.72
CA LYS A 31 19.07 30.82 42.97
C LYS A 31 19.36 30.93 41.47
N TRP A 32 20.49 31.52 41.09
CA TRP A 32 20.84 31.71 39.68
C TRP A 32 21.20 30.38 39.00
N SER A 33 21.88 29.46 39.68
CA SER A 33 22.16 28.12 39.17
C SER A 33 20.87 27.32 38.93
N LEU A 34 19.93 27.35 39.88
CA LEU A 34 18.62 26.69 39.71
C LEU A 34 17.84 27.28 38.53
N ASN A 35 17.78 28.61 38.44
CA ASN A 35 17.12 29.29 37.32
C ASN A 35 17.79 28.96 35.97
N ALA A 36 19.13 28.86 35.94
CA ALA A 36 19.86 28.48 34.73
C ALA A 36 19.56 27.04 34.31
N VAL A 37 19.47 26.10 35.27
CA VAL A 37 19.09 24.71 34.99
C VAL A 37 17.65 24.62 34.46
N ILE A 38 16.71 25.34 35.07
CA ILE A 38 15.32 25.39 34.61
C ILE A 38 15.26 25.95 33.18
N LEU A 39 15.94 27.06 32.92
CA LEU A 39 16.00 27.68 31.59
C LEU A 39 16.61 26.72 30.56
N LEU A 40 17.72 26.04 30.90
CA LEU A 40 18.37 25.06 30.04
C LEU A 40 17.41 23.92 29.67
N VAL A 41 16.68 23.37 30.65
CA VAL A 41 15.70 22.29 30.40
C VAL A 41 14.58 22.77 29.49
N ILE A 42 14.05 23.98 29.70
CA ILE A 42 13.02 24.56 28.82
C ILE A 42 13.55 24.73 27.39
N CYS A 43 14.76 25.26 27.22
CA CYS A 43 15.38 25.42 25.91
C CYS A 43 15.58 24.07 25.20
N LEU A 44 16.10 23.07 25.91
CA LEU A 44 16.26 21.71 25.38
C LEU A 44 14.91 21.10 24.98
N MET A 45 13.89 21.24 25.82
CA MET A 45 12.54 20.75 25.52
C MET A 45 11.90 21.48 24.33
N MET A 46 12.10 22.79 24.18
CA MET A 46 11.60 23.55 23.04
C MET A 46 12.29 23.16 21.74
N LEU A 47 13.60 22.93 21.75
CA LEU A 47 14.37 22.51 20.58
C LEU A 47 14.07 21.07 20.18
N TRP A 48 14.00 20.16 21.16
CA TRP A 48 13.77 18.73 20.93
C TRP A 48 12.35 18.47 20.39
N ASN A 49 11.34 19.00 21.08
CA ASN A 49 9.94 18.79 20.69
C ASN A 49 9.47 19.76 19.60
N ARG A 50 10.31 20.74 19.22
CA ARG A 50 9.98 21.78 18.24
C ARG A 50 8.63 22.47 18.52
N LYS A 51 8.26 22.65 19.79
CA LYS A 51 6.97 23.24 20.22
C LYS A 51 6.75 24.68 19.76
N TYR A 52 7.80 25.34 19.29
CA TYR A 52 7.72 26.66 18.66
C TYR A 52 7.16 26.61 17.23
N GLN A 53 7.00 25.42 16.64
CA GLN A 53 6.43 25.21 15.32
C GLN A 53 4.99 24.70 15.42
N GLN A 54 4.14 25.15 14.51
CA GLN A 54 2.85 24.53 14.26
C GLN A 54 3.03 23.38 13.27
N PHE A 55 2.36 22.26 13.52
CA PHE A 55 2.39 21.08 12.65
C PHE A 55 1.06 20.93 11.91
N ASP A 56 1.13 20.38 10.70
CA ASP A 56 -0.04 20.08 9.87
C ASP A 56 0.08 18.65 9.32
N LEU A 57 -1.06 17.99 9.14
CA LEU A 57 -1.12 16.65 8.58
C LEU A 57 -1.00 16.71 7.06
N VAL A 58 -0.15 15.84 6.52
CA VAL A 58 0.09 15.78 5.08
C VAL A 58 -1.04 15.05 4.37
N VAL A 59 -1.62 15.70 3.35
CA VAL A 59 -2.55 15.05 2.41
C VAL A 59 -1.77 14.64 1.17
N SER A 60 -1.78 13.36 0.83
CA SER A 60 -1.02 12.82 -0.30
C SER A 60 -1.92 12.28 -1.42
N SER A 61 -1.45 12.43 -2.66
CA SER A 61 -2.05 11.83 -3.85
C SER A 61 -0.96 11.14 -4.65
N VAL A 62 -1.13 9.83 -4.91
CA VAL A 62 -0.17 9.02 -5.64
C VAL A 62 -0.77 8.54 -6.95
N THR A 63 -0.03 8.72 -8.04
CA THR A 63 -0.33 8.16 -9.35
C THR A 63 0.85 7.35 -9.83
N THR A 64 0.59 6.11 -10.23
CA THR A 64 1.60 5.17 -10.71
C THR A 64 1.45 4.98 -12.22
N LYS A 65 2.56 4.74 -12.90
CA LYS A 65 2.57 4.34 -14.31
C LYS A 65 3.59 3.24 -14.51
N VAL A 66 3.11 2.05 -14.85
CA VAL A 66 3.96 0.90 -15.14
C VAL A 66 4.36 0.94 -16.62
N LYS A 67 5.61 0.61 -16.92
CA LYS A 67 6.17 0.48 -18.26
C LYS A 67 6.99 -0.78 -18.38
N GLY A 68 6.78 -1.48 -19.48
CA GLY A 68 7.38 -2.76 -19.78
C GLY A 68 6.68 -3.37 -20.97
N VAL A 69 7.40 -4.25 -21.67
CA VAL A 69 6.84 -5.10 -22.71
C VAL A 69 7.48 -6.47 -22.54
N ALA A 70 6.67 -7.51 -22.64
CA ALA A 70 7.15 -8.87 -22.56
C ALA A 70 6.59 -9.68 -23.72
N GLN A 71 7.45 -10.49 -24.33
CA GLN A 71 6.99 -11.52 -25.25
C GLN A 71 6.76 -12.80 -24.45
N ILE A 72 5.58 -13.40 -24.63
CA ILE A 72 5.17 -14.60 -23.93
C ILE A 72 4.81 -15.69 -24.93
N GLN A 73 4.93 -16.94 -24.48
CA GLN A 73 4.54 -18.10 -25.27
C GLN A 73 3.39 -18.81 -24.58
N LEU A 74 2.19 -18.65 -25.14
CA LEU A 74 0.98 -19.28 -24.60
C LEU A 74 0.75 -20.64 -25.29
N PRO A 75 0.47 -21.72 -24.53
CA PRO A 75 0.13 -23.01 -25.09
C PRO A 75 -1.10 -22.88 -26.01
N GLY A 76 -0.93 -23.16 -27.29
CA GLY A 76 -2.01 -23.13 -28.29
C GLY A 76 -2.16 -21.83 -29.09
N GLU A 77 -1.48 -20.73 -28.74
CA GLU A 77 -1.56 -19.46 -29.49
C GLU A 77 -0.24 -18.94 -30.03
N GLY A 78 0.87 -19.56 -29.66
CA GLY A 78 2.20 -19.15 -30.11
C GLY A 78 2.70 -17.93 -29.33
N GLN A 79 3.44 -17.07 -30.02
CA GLN A 79 4.11 -15.91 -29.42
C GLN A 79 3.17 -14.70 -29.40
N LEU A 80 2.92 -14.15 -28.20
CA LEU A 80 2.19 -12.91 -28.01
C LEU A 80 3.10 -11.86 -27.38
N VAL A 81 2.83 -10.59 -27.66
CA VAL A 81 3.48 -9.46 -26.99
C VAL A 81 2.46 -8.83 -26.06
N TRP A 82 2.82 -8.69 -24.80
CA TRP A 82 2.01 -8.00 -23.80
C TRP A 82 2.65 -6.67 -23.41
N ASP A 83 1.82 -5.64 -23.39
CA ASP A 83 2.21 -4.30 -22.97
C ASP A 83 1.48 -3.88 -21.68
N SER A 84 1.70 -2.63 -21.27
CA SER A 84 1.09 -2.09 -20.04
C SER A 84 -0.43 -2.21 -19.98
N VAL A 85 -1.14 -2.23 -21.10
CA VAL A 85 -2.60 -2.35 -21.14
C VAL A 85 -3.04 -3.79 -20.87
N ASP A 86 -2.22 -4.77 -21.21
CA ASP A 86 -2.53 -6.19 -21.03
C ASP A 86 -2.26 -6.67 -19.61
N TYR A 87 -1.11 -6.30 -19.04
CA TYR A 87 -0.68 -6.80 -17.73
C TYR A 87 -1.01 -5.88 -16.56
N SER A 88 -1.34 -4.60 -16.80
CA SER A 88 -1.76 -3.70 -15.72
C SER A 88 -3.27 -3.65 -15.63
N GLY A 89 -3.79 -3.90 -14.42
CA GLY A 89 -5.21 -3.80 -14.14
C GLY A 89 -5.73 -2.36 -14.28
N PRO A 90 -7.02 -2.11 -14.03
CA PRO A 90 -7.55 -0.75 -14.05
C PRO A 90 -6.75 0.15 -13.11
N ALA A 91 -6.50 1.39 -13.53
CA ALA A 91 -5.70 2.34 -12.75
C ALA A 91 -6.36 2.59 -11.39
N GLN A 92 -5.70 2.15 -10.32
CA GLN A 92 -6.15 2.36 -8.95
C GLN A 92 -5.45 3.58 -8.34
N LYS A 93 -6.11 4.21 -7.35
CA LYS A 93 -5.50 5.27 -6.55
C LYS A 93 -4.61 4.63 -5.49
N ASN A 94 -3.37 5.09 -5.36
CA ASN A 94 -2.39 4.66 -4.35
C ASN A 94 -1.91 3.19 -4.46
N SER A 95 -2.41 2.40 -5.41
CA SER A 95 -1.98 1.03 -5.67
C SER A 95 -1.81 0.79 -7.18
N PHE A 96 -1.12 -0.28 -7.54
CA PHE A 96 -1.02 -0.75 -8.91
C PHE A 96 -0.97 -2.27 -8.92
N PHE A 97 -1.39 -2.85 -10.04
CA PHE A 97 -1.38 -4.30 -10.26
C PHE A 97 -0.50 -4.62 -11.47
N VAL A 98 0.31 -5.66 -11.36
CA VAL A 98 1.12 -6.21 -12.44
C VAL A 98 0.92 -7.71 -12.46
N MET A 99 0.39 -8.23 -13.56
CA MET A 99 0.27 -9.66 -13.79
C MET A 99 1.64 -10.27 -14.08
N THR A 100 1.99 -11.35 -13.36
CA THR A 100 3.25 -12.10 -13.52
C THR A 100 3.03 -13.50 -14.06
N ASN A 101 1.82 -14.04 -13.89
CA ASN A 101 1.44 -15.36 -14.36
C ASN A 101 -0.04 -15.38 -14.75
N VAL A 102 -0.41 -16.27 -15.67
CA VAL A 102 -1.79 -16.38 -16.16
C VAL A 102 -2.18 -17.84 -16.41
N ILE A 103 -3.43 -18.17 -16.14
CA ILE A 103 -4.09 -19.39 -16.59
C ILE A 103 -5.23 -18.95 -17.51
N VAL A 104 -5.23 -19.44 -18.75
CA VAL A 104 -6.19 -19.02 -19.77
C VAL A 104 -7.11 -20.19 -20.13
N THR A 105 -8.42 -19.99 -19.96
CA THR A 105 -9.46 -20.91 -20.43
C THR A 105 -10.25 -20.24 -21.55
N LYS A 106 -10.09 -20.72 -22.79
CA LYS A 106 -10.72 -20.12 -23.98
C LYS A 106 -12.06 -20.75 -24.33
N GLY A 107 -12.86 -20.00 -25.10
CA GLY A 107 -14.11 -20.49 -25.67
C GLY A 107 -15.21 -20.75 -24.65
N GLN A 108 -15.16 -20.05 -23.50
CA GLN A 108 -16.19 -20.19 -22.49
C GLN A 108 -17.53 -19.67 -23.00
N THR A 109 -18.55 -20.51 -22.96
CA THR A 109 -19.93 -20.21 -23.34
C THR A 109 -20.87 -20.65 -22.22
N GLN A 110 -21.99 -19.97 -22.05
CA GLN A 110 -22.98 -20.41 -21.07
C GLN A 110 -23.61 -21.72 -21.51
N GLY A 111 -23.47 -22.75 -20.68
CA GLY A 111 -23.92 -24.08 -21.02
C GLY A 111 -23.88 -25.03 -19.83
N LYS A 112 -23.97 -26.31 -20.14
CA LYS A 112 -23.87 -27.40 -19.15
C LYS A 112 -22.62 -28.20 -19.43
N CYS A 113 -21.80 -28.39 -18.41
CA CYS A 113 -20.56 -29.15 -18.53
C CYS A 113 -20.25 -29.85 -17.20
N PRO A 114 -19.44 -30.92 -17.22
CA PRO A 114 -18.95 -31.54 -16.00
C PRO A 114 -18.13 -30.55 -15.17
N GLU A 115 -18.38 -30.48 -13.86
CA GLU A 115 -17.59 -29.70 -12.91
C GLU A 115 -16.17 -30.27 -12.77
N VAL A 116 -15.20 -29.41 -12.45
CA VAL A 116 -13.81 -29.82 -12.29
C VAL A 116 -13.58 -30.26 -10.83
N PRO A 117 -13.01 -31.46 -10.58
CA PRO A 117 -12.92 -32.00 -9.23
C PRO A 117 -11.80 -31.34 -8.40
N TRP A 118 -12.07 -30.20 -7.77
CA TRP A 118 -11.10 -29.44 -6.94
C TRP A 118 -10.50 -30.27 -5.78
N ASN A 119 -11.31 -31.10 -5.11
CA ASN A 119 -10.88 -31.96 -3.98
C ASN A 119 -11.09 -33.46 -4.25
N GLY A 120 -11.13 -33.88 -5.52
CA GLY A 120 -11.46 -35.27 -5.86
C GLY A 120 -12.91 -35.67 -5.56
N ARG A 121 -13.83 -34.69 -5.44
CA ARG A 121 -15.28 -34.95 -5.37
C ARG A 121 -15.75 -35.54 -6.71
N LEU A 122 -15.85 -36.86 -6.76
CA LEU A 122 -16.42 -37.61 -7.86
C LEU A 122 -17.86 -37.99 -7.51
N CYS A 123 -18.72 -38.04 -8.51
CA CYS A 123 -20.05 -38.62 -8.37
C CYS A 123 -20.04 -40.05 -8.92
N VAL A 124 -20.82 -40.94 -8.32
CA VAL A 124 -21.05 -42.30 -8.84
C VAL A 124 -22.40 -42.34 -9.55
N SER A 125 -23.40 -41.67 -8.98
CA SER A 125 -24.77 -41.61 -9.48
C SER A 125 -25.35 -40.20 -9.40
N ASP A 126 -26.45 -39.96 -10.12
CA ASP A 126 -27.17 -38.68 -10.13
C ASP A 126 -27.65 -38.24 -8.73
N LYS A 127 -27.85 -39.19 -7.80
CA LYS A 127 -28.26 -38.89 -6.42
C LYS A 127 -27.19 -38.15 -5.62
N ASP A 128 -25.93 -38.25 -6.03
CA ASP A 128 -24.81 -37.56 -5.39
C ASP A 128 -24.78 -36.07 -5.75
N CYS A 129 -25.55 -35.67 -6.78
CA CYS A 129 -25.63 -34.31 -7.29
C CYS A 129 -26.95 -33.68 -6.88
N GLN A 130 -26.90 -32.61 -6.10
CA GLN A 130 -28.11 -31.94 -5.61
C GLN A 130 -28.54 -30.85 -6.60
N LYS A 131 -29.68 -31.04 -7.25
CA LYS A 131 -30.22 -30.05 -8.19
C LYS A 131 -30.43 -28.69 -7.51
N GLY A 132 -29.89 -27.64 -8.11
CA GLY A 132 -29.98 -26.27 -7.61
C GLY A 132 -28.94 -25.92 -6.54
N ALA A 133 -28.09 -26.85 -6.12
CA ALA A 133 -27.02 -26.55 -5.17
C ALA A 133 -25.93 -25.70 -5.83
N SER A 134 -25.45 -24.70 -5.10
CA SER A 134 -24.23 -23.96 -5.40
C SER A 134 -23.43 -23.83 -4.11
N THR A 135 -22.13 -24.11 -4.18
CA THR A 135 -21.21 -23.95 -3.05
C THR A 135 -20.16 -22.91 -3.42
N PRO A 136 -19.51 -22.23 -2.46
CA PRO A 136 -18.46 -21.25 -2.76
C PRO A 136 -17.29 -21.79 -3.60
N GLN A 137 -17.13 -23.11 -3.66
CA GLN A 137 -16.07 -23.82 -4.39
C GLN A 137 -16.55 -24.38 -5.74
N SER A 138 -17.84 -24.22 -6.06
CA SER A 138 -18.45 -24.68 -7.32
C SER A 138 -18.35 -23.58 -8.37
N ASN A 139 -18.05 -23.92 -9.61
CA ASN A 139 -17.95 -22.94 -10.69
C ASN A 139 -19.32 -22.57 -11.28
N GLY A 140 -20.38 -23.31 -10.91
CA GLY A 140 -21.75 -23.01 -11.27
C GLY A 140 -22.80 -23.71 -10.41
N VAL A 141 -24.03 -23.75 -10.92
CA VAL A 141 -25.19 -24.35 -10.25
C VAL A 141 -25.36 -25.80 -10.69
N GLN A 142 -25.44 -26.74 -9.76
CA GLN A 142 -25.60 -28.16 -10.06
C GLN A 142 -26.96 -28.45 -10.71
N THR A 143 -26.96 -29.22 -11.81
CA THR A 143 -28.18 -29.63 -12.51
C THR A 143 -28.85 -30.86 -11.87
N GLY A 144 -28.08 -31.62 -11.09
CA GLY A 144 -28.51 -32.88 -10.46
C GLY A 144 -28.14 -34.13 -11.27
N SER A 145 -27.36 -34.00 -12.35
CA SER A 145 -26.91 -35.13 -13.17
C SER A 145 -25.43 -35.42 -12.95
N CYS A 146 -25.05 -36.71 -12.94
CA CYS A 146 -23.68 -37.19 -12.81
C CYS A 146 -23.14 -37.58 -14.19
N VAL A 147 -22.25 -36.76 -14.74
CA VAL A 147 -21.74 -36.89 -16.12
C VAL A 147 -20.27 -37.30 -16.13
N LYS A 148 -19.82 -37.86 -17.25
CA LYS A 148 -18.40 -38.22 -17.43
C LYS A 148 -17.59 -36.95 -17.64
N PHE A 149 -16.59 -36.74 -16.77
CA PHE A 149 -15.58 -35.70 -16.94
C PHE A 149 -14.40 -36.20 -17.76
N ASP A 150 -13.94 -37.43 -17.46
CA ASP A 150 -12.83 -38.11 -18.12
C ASP A 150 -13.18 -39.61 -18.29
N LEU A 151 -12.32 -40.40 -18.93
CA LEU A 151 -12.54 -41.83 -19.21
C LEU A 151 -12.90 -42.63 -17.94
N LEU A 152 -12.29 -42.28 -16.79
CA LEU A 152 -12.45 -42.99 -15.52
C LEU A 152 -13.18 -42.18 -14.43
N LYS A 153 -13.46 -40.89 -14.67
CA LYS A 153 -13.94 -39.96 -13.64
C LYS A 153 -15.27 -39.36 -14.05
N LYS A 154 -16.25 -39.40 -13.13
CA LYS A 154 -17.53 -38.71 -13.27
C LYS A 154 -17.65 -37.60 -12.24
N THR A 155 -18.21 -36.47 -12.65
CA THR A 155 -18.47 -35.32 -11.78
C THR A 155 -19.88 -34.80 -12.04
N CYS A 156 -20.40 -34.02 -11.09
CA CYS A 156 -21.71 -33.42 -11.25
C CYS A 156 -21.70 -32.42 -12.41
N GLU A 157 -22.76 -32.43 -13.20
CA GLU A 157 -22.99 -31.43 -14.24
C GLU A 157 -23.41 -30.11 -13.59
N VAL A 158 -22.79 -29.03 -14.05
CA VAL A 158 -23.09 -27.67 -13.62
C VAL A 158 -23.53 -26.81 -14.80
N SER A 159 -24.48 -25.92 -14.54
CA SER A 159 -24.82 -24.82 -15.44
C SER A 159 -23.87 -23.67 -15.13
N ALA A 160 -22.89 -23.43 -16.00
CA ALA A 160 -21.77 -22.52 -15.78
C ALA A 160 -21.23 -21.94 -17.10
N TRP A 161 -20.14 -21.18 -17.03
CA TRP A 161 -19.30 -20.86 -18.18
C TRP A 161 -18.46 -22.08 -18.55
N CYS A 162 -18.79 -22.71 -19.69
CA CYS A 162 -18.25 -23.99 -20.14
C CYS A 162 -17.30 -23.80 -21.34
N PRO A 163 -16.12 -24.46 -21.35
CA PRO A 163 -15.62 -25.36 -20.32
C PRO A 163 -15.20 -24.62 -19.05
N VAL A 164 -15.42 -25.25 -17.89
CA VAL A 164 -14.97 -24.72 -16.59
C VAL A 164 -13.44 -24.68 -16.56
N GLU A 165 -12.88 -23.69 -15.86
CA GLU A 165 -11.44 -23.56 -15.67
C GLU A 165 -10.86 -24.84 -15.05
N ALA A 166 -9.89 -25.45 -15.73
CA ALA A 166 -9.24 -26.64 -15.24
C ALA A 166 -8.39 -26.32 -14.00
N THR A 167 -8.38 -27.20 -12.99
CA THR A 167 -7.46 -27.14 -11.85
C THR A 167 -6.04 -27.43 -12.33
N LYS A 168 -5.42 -26.44 -12.94
CA LYS A 168 -4.01 -26.48 -13.32
C LYS A 168 -3.24 -25.68 -12.28
N ALA A 169 -2.18 -26.28 -11.75
CA ALA A 169 -1.20 -25.50 -11.01
C ALA A 169 -0.69 -24.37 -11.92
N PRO A 170 -0.42 -23.17 -11.36
CA PRO A 170 0.19 -22.10 -12.12
C PRO A 170 1.46 -22.62 -12.81
N PRO A 171 1.70 -22.25 -14.08
CA PRO A 171 2.86 -22.75 -14.80
C PRO A 171 4.15 -22.31 -14.10
N ARG A 172 5.10 -23.24 -14.05
CA ARG A 172 6.46 -23.06 -13.51
C ARG A 172 7.46 -23.36 -14.63
N PRO A 173 8.27 -22.39 -15.09
CA PRO A 173 8.41 -21.01 -14.59
C PRO A 173 7.23 -20.11 -14.95
N ALA A 174 7.10 -18.97 -14.25
CA ALA A 174 6.05 -17.98 -14.51
C ALA A 174 6.14 -17.43 -15.96
N LEU A 175 4.98 -17.20 -16.58
CA LEU A 175 4.91 -16.78 -17.98
C LEU A 175 5.50 -15.38 -18.22
N LEU A 176 5.38 -14.45 -17.27
CA LEU A 176 5.94 -13.10 -17.36
C LEU A 176 7.16 -12.92 -16.46
N ALA A 177 8.17 -13.78 -16.60
CA ALA A 177 9.45 -13.58 -15.91
C ALA A 177 10.11 -12.24 -16.26
N ALA A 178 9.91 -11.73 -17.48
CA ALA A 178 10.40 -10.42 -17.91
C ALA A 178 9.85 -9.24 -17.10
N ALA A 179 8.75 -9.43 -16.36
CA ALA A 179 8.16 -8.40 -15.50
C ALA A 179 9.13 -7.93 -14.39
N GLU A 180 10.13 -8.73 -14.02
CA GLU A 180 11.19 -8.32 -13.09
C GLU A 180 11.90 -7.03 -13.56
N ASN A 181 12.01 -6.86 -14.89
CA ASN A 181 12.67 -5.71 -15.52
C ASN A 181 11.73 -4.55 -15.83
N PHE A 182 10.44 -4.68 -15.49
CA PHE A 182 9.52 -3.58 -15.68
C PHE A 182 9.81 -2.45 -14.70
N THR A 183 9.41 -1.25 -15.11
CA THR A 183 9.61 -0.04 -14.33
C THR A 183 8.28 0.55 -13.93
N VAL A 184 8.20 1.09 -12.71
CA VAL A 184 7.07 1.85 -12.21
C VAL A 184 7.54 3.27 -11.89
N LEU A 185 6.90 4.25 -12.54
CA LEU A 185 7.06 5.66 -12.22
C LEU A 185 6.02 6.03 -11.14
N ILE A 186 6.50 6.48 -9.99
CA ILE A 186 5.65 6.93 -8.88
C ILE A 186 5.62 8.45 -8.87
N LYS A 187 4.45 9.05 -9.14
CA LYS A 187 4.20 10.49 -9.01
C LYS A 187 3.47 10.72 -7.70
N ASN A 188 4.14 11.33 -6.73
CA ASN A 188 3.54 11.69 -5.45
C ASN A 188 3.44 13.20 -5.32
N ASN A 189 2.24 13.68 -4.98
CA ASN A 189 1.96 15.07 -4.67
C ASN A 189 1.49 15.15 -3.22
N ILE A 190 2.10 16.03 -2.43
CA ILE A 190 1.77 16.28 -1.03
C ILE A 190 1.29 17.71 -0.85
N ARG A 191 0.28 17.89 0.00
CA ARG A 191 -0.24 19.19 0.39
C ARG A 191 -0.34 19.29 1.91
N PHE A 192 0.07 20.43 2.45
CA PHE A 192 -0.20 20.86 3.82
C PHE A 192 -1.28 21.93 3.75
N PRO A 193 -2.57 21.58 3.96
CA PRO A 193 -3.69 22.50 3.81
C PRO A 193 -3.59 23.72 4.73
N ALA A 194 -3.13 23.56 5.97
CA ALA A 194 -3.06 24.64 6.95
C ALA A 194 -2.04 25.73 6.54
N PHE A 195 -0.96 25.33 5.86
CA PHE A 195 0.08 26.25 5.38
C PHE A 195 -0.08 26.62 3.89
N ASN A 196 -1.13 26.11 3.24
CA ASN A 196 -1.33 26.20 1.79
C ASN A 196 -0.07 25.86 0.96
N PHE A 197 0.68 24.85 1.41
CA PHE A 197 1.95 24.47 0.78
C PHE A 197 1.79 23.16 0.03
N THR A 198 2.25 23.11 -1.22
CA THR A 198 2.17 21.91 -2.08
C THR A 198 3.55 21.58 -2.63
N ARG A 199 3.93 20.30 -2.60
CA ARG A 199 5.18 19.80 -3.16
C ARG A 199 4.96 18.45 -3.82
N ARG A 200 5.82 18.15 -4.80
CA ARG A 200 5.83 16.88 -5.53
C ARG A 200 7.22 16.27 -5.48
N ASN A 201 7.30 14.95 -5.61
CA ASN A 201 8.59 14.23 -5.60
C ASN A 201 9.46 14.53 -6.84
N ILE A 202 8.84 14.80 -7.99
CA ILE A 202 9.57 15.17 -9.22
C ILE A 202 9.92 16.67 -9.19
N LEU A 203 11.15 17.01 -8.84
CA LEU A 203 11.56 18.41 -8.68
C LEU A 203 11.61 19.16 -10.02
N PRO A 204 11.52 20.52 -10.03
CA PRO A 204 11.53 21.29 -11.27
C PRO A 204 12.76 21.10 -12.16
N TRP A 205 13.91 20.74 -11.58
CA TRP A 205 15.15 20.48 -12.32
C TRP A 205 15.22 19.06 -12.93
N MET A 206 14.32 18.15 -12.52
CA MET A 206 14.26 16.77 -13.02
C MET A 206 13.58 16.72 -14.39
N ASN A 207 14.35 17.08 -15.42
CA ASN A 207 13.90 17.11 -16.80
C ASN A 207 13.75 15.71 -17.41
N ASP A 208 13.17 15.61 -18.60
CA ASP A 208 12.98 14.34 -19.32
C ASP A 208 14.29 13.56 -19.54
N SER A 209 15.41 14.24 -19.75
CA SER A 209 16.73 13.61 -19.85
C SER A 209 17.10 12.86 -18.57
N TYR A 210 16.86 13.48 -17.41
CA TYR A 210 17.11 12.87 -16.11
C TYR A 210 16.19 11.68 -15.88
N LEU A 211 14.89 11.81 -16.18
CA LEU A 211 13.92 10.71 -16.03
C LEU A 211 14.21 9.52 -16.97
N LYS A 212 14.91 9.73 -18.08
CA LYS A 212 15.31 8.64 -18.99
C LYS A 212 16.54 7.87 -18.51
N SER A 213 17.44 8.53 -17.76
CA SER A 213 18.74 7.94 -17.36
C SER A 213 18.86 7.62 -15.87
N CYS A 214 18.00 8.17 -15.01
CA CYS A 214 18.11 7.96 -13.57
C CYS A 214 17.81 6.50 -13.19
N GLN A 215 18.51 6.01 -12.17
CA GLN A 215 18.30 4.68 -11.60
C GLN A 215 18.23 4.79 -10.08
N ARG A 216 17.20 4.19 -9.47
CA ARG A 216 16.95 4.29 -8.02
C ARG A 216 18.08 3.76 -7.14
N LYS A 217 18.87 2.80 -7.66
CA LYS A 217 20.00 2.18 -6.97
C LYS A 217 21.15 3.15 -6.72
N THR A 218 21.41 4.06 -7.66
CA THR A 218 22.49 5.06 -7.56
C THR A 218 21.98 6.42 -7.12
N ASP A 219 20.72 6.72 -7.41
CA ASP A 219 20.08 8.01 -7.13
C ASP A 219 18.84 7.82 -6.25
N SER A 220 18.91 8.30 -5.01
CA SER A 220 17.82 8.19 -4.04
C SER A 220 16.59 9.02 -4.39
N LEU A 221 16.71 10.02 -5.27
CA LEU A 221 15.64 10.91 -5.70
C LEU A 221 14.95 10.44 -6.98
N CYS A 222 15.47 9.43 -7.67
CA CYS A 222 14.87 8.93 -8.91
C CYS A 222 13.47 8.32 -8.62
N PRO A 223 12.40 8.81 -9.27
CA PRO A 223 11.03 8.36 -9.00
C PRO A 223 10.65 7.07 -9.75
N ILE A 224 11.60 6.45 -10.46
CA ILE A 224 11.40 5.26 -11.29
C ILE A 224 12.04 4.07 -10.59
N PHE A 225 11.23 3.04 -10.36
CA PHE A 225 11.63 1.84 -9.63
C PHE A 225 11.53 0.63 -10.56
N ARG A 226 12.51 -0.27 -10.51
CA ARG A 226 12.44 -1.57 -11.18
C ARG A 226 11.77 -2.58 -10.26
N LEU A 227 10.82 -3.36 -10.76
CA LEU A 227 10.04 -4.29 -9.92
C LEU A 227 10.91 -5.33 -9.21
N GLY A 228 11.92 -5.88 -9.89
CA GLY A 228 12.87 -6.80 -9.26
C GLY A 228 13.67 -6.18 -8.12
N ASP A 229 14.01 -4.89 -8.21
CA ASP A 229 14.73 -4.19 -7.13
C ASP A 229 13.81 -3.99 -5.91
N ILE A 230 12.53 -3.67 -6.12
CA ILE A 230 11.53 -3.56 -5.04
C ILE A 230 11.39 -4.89 -4.29
N VAL A 231 11.20 -5.98 -5.03
CA VAL A 231 11.01 -7.33 -4.44
C VAL A 231 12.27 -7.77 -3.68
N ARG A 232 13.46 -7.52 -4.25
CA ARG A 232 14.73 -7.82 -3.59
C ARG A 232 14.95 -6.98 -2.33
N GLU A 233 14.60 -5.70 -2.33
CA GLU A 233 14.68 -4.83 -1.15
C GLU A 233 13.70 -5.25 -0.04
N ALA A 234 12.57 -5.87 -0.41
CA ALA A 234 11.65 -6.50 0.54
C ALA A 234 12.18 -7.84 1.11
N GLY A 235 13.28 -8.37 0.58
CA GLY A 235 13.88 -9.63 1.01
C GLY A 235 13.28 -10.88 0.38
N GLU A 236 12.52 -10.72 -0.71
CA GLU A 236 11.81 -11.81 -1.39
C GLU A 236 12.43 -12.13 -2.77
N SER A 237 12.10 -13.31 -3.32
CA SER A 237 12.54 -13.74 -4.65
C SER A 237 11.46 -13.49 -5.71
N PHE A 238 11.76 -12.69 -6.73
CA PHE A 238 10.80 -12.38 -7.80
C PHE A 238 10.32 -13.64 -8.55
N THR A 239 11.22 -14.59 -8.82
CA THR A 239 10.89 -15.79 -9.59
C THR A 239 9.90 -16.70 -8.88
N GLU A 240 9.97 -16.77 -7.55
CA GLU A 240 9.04 -17.56 -6.74
C GLU A 240 7.71 -16.83 -6.59
N MET A 241 7.76 -15.54 -6.23
CA MET A 241 6.58 -14.70 -6.03
C MET A 241 5.77 -14.51 -7.32
N ALA A 242 6.44 -14.56 -8.49
CA ALA A 242 5.80 -14.45 -9.80
C ALA A 242 4.94 -15.67 -10.13
N VAL A 243 5.24 -16.86 -9.61
CA VAL A 243 4.46 -18.09 -9.87
C VAL A 243 3.18 -18.08 -9.04
N GLU A 244 3.33 -17.85 -7.73
CA GLU A 244 2.24 -17.84 -6.77
C GLU A 244 2.65 -16.96 -5.59
N VAL A 245 1.76 -16.05 -5.19
CA VAL A 245 2.03 -15.15 -4.07
C VAL A 245 1.97 -15.99 -2.79
N THR A 246 3.13 -16.29 -2.24
CA THR A 246 3.23 -16.86 -0.90
C THR A 246 3.03 -15.70 0.08
N PRO A 247 2.17 -15.82 1.12
CA PRO A 247 2.03 -14.77 2.11
C PRO A 247 3.41 -14.44 2.69
N PRO A 248 3.79 -13.15 2.79
CA PRO A 248 5.12 -12.78 3.28
C PRO A 248 5.31 -13.32 4.70
N THR A 249 6.47 -13.92 4.95
CA THR A 249 6.84 -14.38 6.30
C THR A 249 7.19 -13.22 7.25
N LYS A 250 7.32 -12.01 6.71
CA LYS A 250 7.59 -10.78 7.46
C LYS A 250 6.61 -9.69 7.04
N THR A 251 5.81 -9.25 7.99
CA THR A 251 5.00 -8.04 7.87
C THR A 251 5.95 -6.86 7.66
N CYS A 252 5.69 -6.00 6.67
CA CYS A 252 6.33 -4.69 6.61
C CYS A 252 6.02 -3.98 7.93
N ASP A 253 7.04 -3.68 8.74
CA ASP A 253 6.87 -2.91 9.96
C ASP A 253 6.23 -1.56 9.59
N GLU A 254 4.93 -1.43 9.88
CA GLU A 254 4.29 -0.13 9.96
C GLU A 254 4.98 0.62 11.09
N ARG A 255 5.90 1.52 10.71
CA ARG A 255 6.53 2.43 11.66
C ARG A 255 5.38 3.20 12.33
N PRO A 256 5.18 3.09 13.65
CA PRO A 256 4.00 3.66 14.29
C PRO A 256 4.00 5.17 14.07
N SER A 257 2.89 5.68 13.54
CA SER A 257 2.55 7.09 13.60
C SER A 257 2.48 7.49 15.06
N THR A 258 3.55 8.10 15.56
CA THR A 258 3.59 8.71 16.88
C THR A 258 2.55 9.82 16.91
N ASN A 259 1.35 9.49 17.39
CA ASN A 259 0.37 10.46 17.86
C ASN A 259 0.99 11.18 19.05
N HIS A 260 1.52 12.37 18.83
CA HIS A 260 1.79 13.32 19.90
C HIS A 260 0.51 14.14 20.10
N GLY A 261 -0.26 13.76 21.13
CA GLY A 261 -1.23 14.63 21.78
C GLY A 261 -0.56 15.68 22.64
#